data_AF-J3I5M8-F1
#
_entry.id   AF-J3I5M8-F1
#
_cell.length_a   1.000
_cell.length_b   1.000
_cell.length_c   1.000
_cell.angle_alpha   90.00
_cell.angle_beta   90.00
_cell.angle_gamma   90.00
#
_symmetry.space_group_name_H-M   'P 1'
#
loop_
_entity.id
_entity.type
_entity.pdbx_description
1 polymer ?
#
loop_
_entity_poly.entity_id
_entity_poly.type
_entity_poly.pdbx_seq_one_letter_code
_entity_poly.pdbx_strand_id
1 'polypeptide(L)'
;MNVQPDTRKGLSDADRAEIERLCSTMAKPTPGKISNKIGRDVGTVAWFMITHGLIERKIQYGGPASYMQGGKVVFRYTEEHDRKIVAMRRDGKSVREIAAAVTDEFGIARTPHSIDVRLKMLAAYDGGPEDGL
;
A
#
# COMPACT_ATOMS: atom_id res chain seq x y z
N MET A 1 31.39 -16.63 1.76
CA MET A 1 30.89 -15.94 0.55
C MET A 1 29.52 -15.37 0.89
N ASN A 2 29.38 -14.04 0.91
CA ASN A 2 28.12 -13.39 1.24
C ASN A 2 27.37 -13.14 -0.08
N VAL A 3 26.58 -14.13 -0.52
CA VAL A 3 25.72 -13.99 -1.70
C VAL A 3 24.59 -13.06 -1.29
N GLN A 4 24.64 -11.79 -1.70
CA GLN A 4 23.48 -10.92 -1.55
C GLN A 4 22.34 -11.54 -2.38
N PRO A 5 21.20 -11.90 -1.76
CA PRO A 5 20.10 -12.50 -2.49
C PRO A 5 19.60 -11.52 -3.55
N ASP A 6 19.32 -12.05 -4.74
CA ASP A 6 18.75 -11.27 -5.84
C ASP A 6 17.41 -10.66 -5.39
N THR A 7 17.43 -9.36 -5.12
CA THR A 7 16.29 -8.56 -4.65
C THR A 7 15.24 -8.31 -5.73
N ARG A 8 15.47 -8.78 -6.98
CA ARG A 8 14.51 -8.66 -8.09
C ARG A 8 13.51 -9.81 -8.15
N LYS A 9 13.80 -10.94 -7.48
CA LYS A 9 12.82 -12.01 -7.28
C LYS A 9 11.93 -11.63 -6.10
N GLY A 10 10.61 -11.67 -6.31
CA GLY A 10 9.62 -11.46 -5.25
C GLY A 10 9.79 -12.43 -4.07
N LEU A 11 9.05 -12.21 -2.99
CA LEU A 11 9.11 -13.05 -1.79
C LEU A 11 8.78 -14.50 -2.11
N SER A 12 9.73 -15.40 -1.80
CA SER A 12 9.49 -16.85 -1.78
C SER A 12 8.56 -17.23 -0.63
N ASP A 13 8.00 -18.44 -0.67
CA ASP A 13 7.15 -18.95 0.42
C ASP A 13 7.90 -19.01 1.75
N ALA A 14 9.21 -19.32 1.71
CA ALA A 14 10.07 -19.28 2.89
C ALA A 14 10.26 -17.86 3.44
N ASP A 15 10.42 -16.85 2.56
CA ASP A 15 10.48 -15.45 3.00
C ASP A 15 9.17 -15.02 3.67
N ARG A 16 8.02 -15.41 3.10
CA ARG A 16 6.68 -15.08 3.63
C ARG A 16 6.45 -15.68 5.01
N ALA A 17 6.73 -16.98 5.15
CA ALA A 17 6.62 -17.67 6.44
C ALA A 17 7.53 -17.04 7.50
N GLU A 18 8.75 -16.65 7.11
CA GLU A 18 9.68 -15.99 8.05
C GLU A 18 9.21 -14.57 8.41
N ILE A 19 8.62 -13.81 7.48
CA ILE A 19 8.02 -12.50 7.79
C ILE A 19 6.89 -12.68 8.82
N GLU A 20 5.98 -13.63 8.61
CA GLU A 20 4.88 -13.92 9.55
C GLU A 20 5.40 -14.31 10.93
N ARG A 21 6.39 -15.21 10.98
CA ARG A 21 7.04 -15.64 12.23
C ARG A 21 7.72 -14.46 12.95
N LEU A 22 8.39 -13.57 12.21
CA LEU A 22 9.02 -12.38 12.79
C LEU A 22 7.98 -11.38 13.29
N CYS A 23 6.84 -11.22 12.59
CA CYS A 23 5.75 -10.38 13.05
C CYS A 23 5.14 -10.87 14.38
N SER A 24 4.99 -12.18 14.55
CA SER A 24 4.43 -12.75 15.79
C SER A 24 5.42 -12.81 16.97
N THR A 25 6.73 -12.79 16.71
CA THR A 25 7.76 -12.98 17.75
C THR A 25 8.50 -11.71 18.16
N MET A 26 8.51 -10.67 17.33
CA MET A 26 9.20 -9.42 17.64
C MET A 26 8.29 -8.49 18.45
N ALA A 27 8.86 -7.81 19.46
CA ALA A 27 8.14 -6.80 20.23
C ALA A 27 7.71 -5.57 19.39
N LYS A 28 8.46 -5.25 18.32
CA LYS A 28 8.17 -4.14 17.38
C LYS A 28 8.56 -4.55 15.95
N PRO A 29 7.71 -5.31 15.25
CA PRO A 29 7.98 -5.77 13.90
C PRO A 29 7.78 -4.64 12.89
N THR A 30 8.88 -3.98 12.49
CA THR A 30 8.83 -2.96 11.44
C THR A 30 9.38 -3.53 10.12
N PRO A 31 8.88 -3.09 8.95
CA PRO A 31 9.36 -3.58 7.66
C PRO A 31 10.87 -3.49 7.50
N GLY A 32 11.49 -2.38 7.93
CA GLY A 32 12.95 -2.22 7.85
C GLY A 32 13.72 -3.22 8.71
N LYS A 33 13.24 -3.54 9.92
CA LYS A 33 13.90 -4.54 10.77
C LYS A 33 13.79 -5.95 10.20
N ILE A 34 12.62 -6.29 9.66
CA ILE A 34 12.38 -7.61 9.05
C ILE A 34 13.18 -7.73 7.75
N SER A 35 13.13 -6.71 6.89
CA SER A 35 13.94 -6.60 5.66
C SER A 35 15.42 -6.85 5.92
N ASN A 36 16.00 -6.21 6.94
CA ASN A 36 17.39 -6.43 7.32
C ASN A 36 17.68 -7.86 7.81
N LYS A 37 16.70 -8.55 8.43
CA LYS A 37 16.86 -9.93 8.90
C LYS A 37 16.81 -10.95 7.76
N ILE A 38 15.94 -10.74 6.78
CA ILE A 38 15.71 -11.71 5.69
C ILE A 38 16.44 -11.34 4.38
N GLY A 39 17.09 -10.17 4.33
CA GLY A 39 17.85 -9.71 3.17
C GLY A 39 16.98 -9.36 1.95
N ARG A 40 15.75 -8.87 2.17
CA ARG A 40 14.81 -8.50 1.09
C ARG A 40 14.56 -7.01 1.04
N ASP A 41 14.15 -6.51 -0.13
CA ASP A 41 13.79 -5.11 -0.31
C ASP A 41 12.70 -4.67 0.69
N VAL A 42 12.92 -3.51 1.32
CA VAL A 42 12.03 -3.00 2.37
C VAL A 42 10.64 -2.67 1.84
N GLY A 43 10.53 -2.20 0.60
CA GLY A 43 9.25 -1.89 -0.03
C GLY A 43 8.43 -3.16 -0.25
N THR A 44 9.08 -4.22 -0.71
CA THR A 44 8.48 -5.54 -0.94
C THR A 44 7.99 -6.16 0.38
N VAL A 45 8.81 -6.11 1.42
CA VAL A 45 8.43 -6.59 2.77
C VAL A 45 7.28 -5.77 3.33
N ALA A 46 7.37 -4.43 3.25
CA ALA A 46 6.31 -3.55 3.74
C ALA A 46 4.98 -3.83 3.03
N TRP A 47 5.00 -4.04 1.71
CA TRP A 47 3.81 -4.33 0.93
C TRP A 47 3.17 -5.66 1.32
N PHE A 48 3.98 -6.71 1.53
CA PHE A 48 3.48 -7.99 2.03
C PHE A 48 2.83 -7.83 3.41
N MET A 49 3.51 -7.15 4.34
CA MET A 49 3.00 -6.94 5.70
C MET A 49 1.67 -6.16 5.71
N ILE A 50 1.55 -5.11 4.89
CA ILE A 50 0.31 -4.31 4.76
C ILE A 50 -0.82 -5.18 4.18
N THR A 51 -0.56 -5.86 3.08
CA THR A 51 -1.61 -6.62 2.36
C THR A 51 -2.09 -7.87 3.10
N HIS A 52 -1.30 -8.40 4.03
CA HIS A 52 -1.64 -9.56 4.86
C HIS A 52 -2.08 -9.16 6.29
N GLY A 53 -2.30 -7.88 6.56
CA GLY A 53 -2.77 -7.40 7.87
C GLY A 53 -1.76 -7.60 9.02
N LEU A 54 -0.49 -7.81 8.70
CA LEU A 54 0.56 -7.99 9.71
C LEU A 54 0.98 -6.67 10.36
N ILE A 55 0.71 -5.55 9.68
CA ILE A 55 0.82 -4.20 10.22
C ILE A 55 -0.34 -3.35 9.72
N GLU A 56 -0.74 -2.39 10.55
CA GLU A 56 -1.61 -1.31 10.12
C GLU A 56 -0.80 -0.21 9.44
N ARG A 57 -1.38 0.39 8.41
CA ARG A 57 -0.86 1.63 7.82
C ARG A 57 -1.86 2.75 7.98
N LYS A 58 -1.57 3.67 8.90
CA LYS A 58 -2.37 4.88 9.06
C LYS A 58 -2.36 5.71 7.78
N ILE A 59 -3.55 6.00 7.25
CA ILE A 59 -3.71 6.95 6.16
C ILE A 59 -3.54 8.36 6.73
N GLN A 60 -2.65 9.14 6.14
CA GLN A 60 -2.42 10.52 6.53
C GLN A 60 -3.01 11.47 5.50
N TYR A 61 -4.10 12.13 5.89
CA TYR A 61 -4.63 13.28 5.19
C TYR A 61 -3.91 14.55 5.67
N GLY A 62 -3.67 15.50 4.75
CA GLY A 62 -2.98 16.76 5.05
C GLY A 62 -1.61 16.91 4.38
N GLY A 63 -1.07 18.13 4.38
CA GLY A 63 0.14 18.50 3.64
C GLY A 63 -0.15 18.99 2.21
N PRO A 64 0.89 19.29 1.41
CA PRO A 64 0.73 19.80 0.06
C PRO A 64 -0.08 18.85 -0.83
N ALA A 65 -0.99 19.41 -1.64
CA ALA A 65 -1.84 18.66 -2.58
C ALA A 65 -1.01 17.80 -3.56
N SER A 66 0.20 18.24 -3.87
CA SER A 66 1.16 17.52 -4.69
C SER A 66 2.59 17.67 -4.16
N TYR A 67 3.45 16.70 -4.45
CA TYR A 67 4.88 16.75 -4.13
C TYR A 67 5.73 16.15 -5.25
N MET A 68 7.02 16.50 -5.29
CA MET A 68 7.97 15.92 -6.24
C MET A 68 8.55 14.62 -5.70
N GLN A 69 8.53 13.56 -6.50
CA GLN A 69 9.16 12.27 -6.20
C GLN A 69 9.85 11.72 -7.44
N GLY A 70 11.17 11.57 -7.38
CA GLY A 70 11.95 11.04 -8.52
C GLY A 70 11.74 11.82 -9.82
N GLY A 71 11.62 13.16 -9.73
CA GLY A 71 11.39 14.04 -10.88
C GLY A 71 9.94 14.08 -11.40
N LYS A 72 9.00 13.38 -10.75
CA LYS A 72 7.58 13.37 -11.13
C LYS A 72 6.74 14.09 -10.08
N VAL A 73 5.71 14.80 -10.53
CA VAL A 73 4.67 15.35 -9.66
C VAL A 73 3.75 14.21 -9.23
N VAL A 74 3.60 14.03 -7.92
CA VAL A 74 2.68 13.06 -7.32
C VAL A 74 1.56 13.83 -6.63
N PHE A 75 0.33 13.54 -7.02
CA PHE A 75 -0.86 14.11 -6.40
C PHE A 75 -1.34 13.23 -5.25
N ARG A 76 -1.51 13.82 -4.07
CA ARG A 76 -1.96 13.13 -2.86
C ARG A 76 -3.43 12.68 -3.01
N TYR A 77 -3.80 11.59 -2.35
CA TYR A 77 -5.21 11.22 -2.19
C TYR A 77 -5.81 12.00 -1.01
N THR A 78 -6.95 12.64 -1.23
CA THR A 78 -7.74 13.29 -0.18
C THR A 78 -8.74 12.29 0.40
N GLU A 79 -9.35 12.64 1.52
CA GLU A 79 -10.43 11.86 2.11
C GLU A 79 -11.64 11.76 1.17
N GLU A 80 -11.94 12.82 0.41
CA GLU A 80 -12.99 12.81 -0.62
C GLU A 80 -12.68 11.82 -1.74
N HIS A 81 -11.44 11.76 -2.22
CA HIS A 81 -11.04 10.74 -3.20
C HIS A 81 -11.28 9.34 -2.64
N ASP A 82 -10.86 9.09 -1.40
CA ASP A 82 -10.96 7.77 -0.79
C ASP A 82 -12.42 7.35 -0.54
N ARG A 83 -13.27 8.26 -0.04
CA ARG A 83 -14.71 8.00 0.11
C ARG A 83 -15.35 7.60 -1.23
N LYS A 84 -15.01 8.30 -2.31
CA LYS A 84 -15.50 7.96 -3.66
C LYS A 84 -15.00 6.59 -4.12
N ILE A 85 -13.71 6.33 -3.97
CA ILE A 85 -13.08 5.06 -4.34
C ILE A 85 -13.75 3.89 -3.60
N VAL A 86 -13.96 4.03 -2.29
CA VAL A 86 -14.62 3.02 -1.45
C VAL A 86 -16.07 2.81 -1.87
N ALA A 87 -16.84 3.88 -2.04
CA ALA A 87 -18.24 3.79 -2.47
C ALA A 87 -18.37 3.07 -3.82
N MET A 88 -17.60 3.47 -4.82
CA MET A 88 -17.62 2.82 -6.13
C MET A 88 -17.16 1.35 -6.08
N ARG A 89 -16.21 1.04 -5.19
CA ARG A 89 -15.78 -0.35 -5.01
C ARG A 89 -16.87 -1.21 -4.38
N ARG A 90 -17.58 -0.68 -3.38
CA ARG A 90 -18.78 -1.31 -2.77
C ARG A 90 -19.89 -1.51 -3.81
N ASP A 91 -20.03 -0.60 -4.77
CA ASP A 91 -20.94 -0.72 -5.92
C ASP A 91 -20.46 -1.72 -7.00
N GLY A 92 -19.36 -2.45 -6.74
CA GLY A 92 -18.85 -3.50 -7.63
C GLY A 92 -18.06 -2.98 -8.84
N LYS A 93 -17.70 -1.69 -8.89
CA LYS A 93 -16.93 -1.14 -10.02
C LYS A 93 -15.51 -1.73 -10.08
N SER A 94 -15.02 -1.88 -11.30
CA SER A 94 -13.65 -2.28 -11.58
C SER A 94 -12.67 -1.14 -11.29
N VAL A 95 -11.40 -1.49 -11.02
CA VAL A 95 -10.33 -0.49 -10.77
C VAL A 95 -10.15 0.49 -11.94
N ARG A 96 -10.48 0.05 -13.17
CA ARG A 96 -10.40 0.90 -14.36
C ARG A 96 -11.53 1.92 -14.41
N GLU A 97 -12.76 1.52 -14.07
CA GLU A 97 -13.90 2.43 -13.97
C GLU A 97 -13.71 3.43 -12.85
N ILE A 98 -13.20 2.98 -11.69
CA ILE A 98 -12.91 3.86 -10.56
C ILE A 98 -11.84 4.89 -10.94
N ALA A 99 -10.75 4.47 -11.60
CA ALA A 99 -9.70 5.38 -12.04
C ALA A 99 -10.24 6.47 -12.98
N ALA A 100 -11.04 6.09 -13.97
CA ALA A 100 -11.65 7.03 -14.91
C ALA A 100 -12.57 8.02 -14.18
N ALA A 101 -13.46 7.55 -13.31
CA ALA A 101 -14.40 8.41 -12.60
C ALA A 101 -13.71 9.38 -11.63
N VAL A 102 -12.72 8.91 -10.86
CA VAL A 102 -11.96 9.78 -9.95
C VAL A 102 -11.14 10.80 -10.72
N THR A 103 -10.61 10.45 -11.89
CA THR A 103 -9.92 11.43 -12.74
C THR A 103 -10.85 12.48 -13.30
N ASP A 104 -12.02 12.07 -13.79
CA ASP A 104 -13.02 12.98 -14.34
C ASP A 104 -13.55 13.96 -13.26
N GLU A 105 -13.89 13.44 -12.09
CA GLU A 105 -14.49 14.21 -10.99
C GLU A 105 -13.52 15.21 -10.35
N PHE A 106 -12.25 14.82 -10.16
CA PHE A 106 -11.28 15.63 -9.42
C PHE A 106 -10.22 16.30 -10.29
N GLY A 107 -10.25 16.08 -11.61
CA GLY A 107 -9.30 16.66 -12.57
C GLY A 107 -7.84 16.17 -12.39
N ILE A 108 -7.62 15.12 -11.59
CA ILE A 108 -6.30 14.57 -11.29
C ILE A 108 -6.18 13.18 -11.93
N ALA A 109 -5.20 13.00 -12.81
CA ALA A 109 -4.94 11.73 -13.46
C ALA A 109 -4.62 10.62 -12.44
N ARG A 110 -5.43 9.55 -12.46
CA ARG A 110 -5.27 8.33 -11.67
C ARG A 110 -5.18 7.16 -12.63
N THR A 111 -4.26 6.24 -12.34
CA THR A 111 -4.10 5.02 -13.12
C THR A 111 -4.84 3.87 -12.42
N PRO A 112 -5.24 2.82 -13.14
CA PRO A 112 -5.80 1.63 -12.52
C PRO A 112 -4.86 1.03 -11.45
N HIS A 113 -3.55 1.09 -11.70
CA HIS A 113 -2.55 0.64 -10.74
C HIS A 113 -2.55 1.51 -9.46
N SER A 114 -2.63 2.84 -9.59
CA SER A 114 -2.66 3.71 -8.41
C SER A 114 -3.93 3.54 -7.58
N ILE A 115 -5.05 3.19 -8.21
CA ILE A 115 -6.31 2.87 -7.53
C ILE A 115 -6.23 1.51 -6.82
N ASP A 116 -5.73 0.47 -7.49
CA ASP A 116 -5.53 -0.86 -6.88
C ASP A 116 -4.63 -0.77 -5.64
N VAL A 117 -3.52 -0.04 -5.74
CA VAL A 117 -2.64 0.21 -4.60
C VAL A 117 -3.38 0.95 -3.48
N ARG A 118 -4.18 1.97 -3.82
CA ARG A 118 -4.92 2.76 -2.84
C ARG A 118 -5.99 1.92 -2.12
N LEU A 119 -6.73 1.08 -2.84
CA LEU A 119 -7.71 0.16 -2.26
C LEU A 119 -7.08 -0.80 -1.27
N LYS A 120 -5.92 -1.39 -1.60
CA LYS A 120 -5.19 -2.26 -0.66
C LYS A 120 -4.72 -1.53 0.58
N MET A 121 -4.29 -0.27 0.45
CA MET A 121 -3.94 0.56 1.59
C MET A 121 -5.16 0.91 2.47
N LEU A 122 -6.31 1.18 1.85
CA LEU A 122 -7.57 1.45 2.53
C LEU A 122 -8.09 0.21 3.27
N ALA A 123 -7.96 -0.98 2.67
CA ALA A 123 -8.35 -2.24 3.30
C ALA A 123 -7.46 -2.60 4.51
N ALA A 124 -6.19 -2.22 4.47
CA ALA A 124 -5.24 -2.43 5.57
C ALA A 124 -5.28 -1.32 6.65
N TYR A 125 -6.23 -0.38 6.53
CA TYR A 125 -6.38 0.72 7.46
C TYR A 125 -7.65 0.56 8.29
N ASP A 126 -7.48 0.17 9.55
CA ASP A 126 -8.56 -0.17 10.49
C ASP A 126 -9.37 1.06 10.99
N GLY A 127 -8.86 2.28 10.77
CA GLY A 127 -9.52 3.53 11.16
C GLY A 127 -10.16 4.25 9.98
N GLY A 128 -10.73 3.49 9.05
CA GLY A 128 -11.11 3.89 7.68
C GLY A 128 -11.91 5.19 7.57
N PRO A 129 -12.07 5.74 6.34
CA PRO A 129 -12.94 6.90 6.13
C PRO A 129 -14.44 6.58 6.19
N GLU A 130 -14.84 5.38 6.67
CA GLU A 130 -16.05 4.99 7.46
C GLU A 130 -16.18 3.44 7.47
N ASP A 131 -15.14 2.73 7.95
CA ASP A 131 -15.03 1.29 8.26
C ASP A 131 -15.42 0.25 7.17
N GLY A 132 -14.42 -0.31 6.48
CA GLY A 132 -14.47 -1.60 5.74
C GLY A 132 -14.71 -1.53 4.22
N LEU A 133 -13.75 -2.03 3.43
CA LEU A 133 -13.91 -2.34 1.99
C LEU A 133 -14.54 -3.72 1.78
#